data_AF-A0A4P7B799-F1
#
_entry.id   AF-A0A4P7B799-F1
#
_cell.length_a   1.000
_cell.length_b   1.000
_cell.length_c   1.000
_cell.angle_alpha   90.00
_cell.angle_beta   90.00
_cell.angle_gamma   90.00
#
_symmetry.space_group_name_H-M   'P 1'
#
loop_
_entity.id
_entity.type
_entity.pdbx_description
1 polymer ?
#
loop_
_entity_poly.entity_id
_entity_poly.type
_entity_poly.pdbx_seq_one_letter_code
_entity_poly.pdbx_strand_id
1 'polypeptide(L)'
;MSLSPSDKIKLWSPNALACWALLVTPIFSSFYLFNNAQKLNDIERQKKARNWIIAGFAIWILSTFCAINFPNNNGLVNGLSLWYLIIWYFAYIRHEAQHIKQRLGQHYVGHSKKEWFILIIIGLCFRLLLIFISIFLISLF
;
A
#
# COMPACT_ATOMS: atom_id res chain seq x y z
N MET A 1 -26.55 5.30 3.24
CA MET A 1 -26.42 4.96 4.68
C MET A 1 -26.11 6.25 5.42
N SER A 2 -27.11 6.86 6.05
CA SER A 2 -26.93 8.05 6.90
C SER A 2 -26.25 7.61 8.19
N LEU A 3 -25.02 8.09 8.41
CA LEU A 3 -24.30 7.81 9.65
C LEU A 3 -25.01 8.52 10.79
N SER A 4 -25.29 7.79 11.87
CA SER A 4 -25.70 8.36 13.15
C SER A 4 -24.59 9.31 13.65
N PRO A 5 -24.92 10.50 14.20
CA PRO A 5 -23.93 11.46 14.68
C PRO A 5 -23.00 10.93 15.79
N SER A 6 -23.27 9.75 16.37
CA SER A 6 -22.44 9.09 17.39
C SER A 6 -21.47 8.05 16.85
N ASP A 7 -21.64 7.55 15.62
CA ASP A 7 -20.91 6.38 15.13
C ASP A 7 -19.59 6.76 14.47
N LYS A 8 -18.53 6.74 15.27
CA LYS A 8 -17.15 6.95 14.82
C LYS A 8 -16.67 5.77 14.00
N ILE A 9 -16.33 5.99 12.74
CA ILE A 9 -15.78 4.95 11.86
C ILE A 9 -14.28 4.86 12.05
N LYS A 10 -13.80 3.65 12.36
CA LYS A 10 -12.38 3.36 12.52
C LYS A 10 -11.72 3.00 11.19
N LEU A 11 -10.88 3.89 10.67
CA LEU A 11 -10.15 3.71 9.41
C LEU A 11 -8.64 3.91 9.58
N TRP A 12 -7.86 3.32 8.68
CA TRP A 12 -6.43 3.56 8.60
C TRP A 12 -6.15 4.93 7.98
N SER A 13 -5.25 5.71 8.57
CA SER A 13 -4.87 7.02 8.04
C SER A 13 -4.09 6.86 6.74
N PRO A 14 -4.55 7.41 5.60
CA PRO A 14 -3.82 7.31 4.32
C PRO A 14 -2.42 7.92 4.40
N ASN A 15 -2.26 9.02 5.14
CA ASN A 15 -0.96 9.66 5.32
C ASN A 15 0.01 8.76 6.10
N ALA A 16 -0.48 8.11 7.16
CA ALA A 16 0.35 7.15 7.90
C ALA A 16 0.70 5.93 7.04
N LEU A 17 -0.26 5.39 6.30
CA LEU A 17 -0.03 4.30 5.34
C LEU A 17 1.01 4.68 4.27
N ALA A 18 1.03 5.95 3.84
CA ALA A 18 2.04 6.45 2.91
C ALA A 18 3.45 6.43 3.51
N CYS A 19 3.61 6.90 4.75
CA CYS A 19 4.89 6.84 5.44
C CYS A 19 5.36 5.38 5.62
N TRP A 20 4.46 4.48 6.01
CA TRP A 20 4.79 3.07 6.18
C TRP A 20 5.05 2.33 4.85
N ALA A 21 4.51 2.82 3.73
CA ALA A 21 4.80 2.27 2.41
C ALA A 21 6.29 2.41 2.01
N LEU A 22 6.98 3.43 2.55
CA LEU A 22 8.41 3.64 2.33
C LEU A 22 9.25 2.50 2.92
N LEU A 23 8.84 2.00 4.09
CA LEU A 23 9.53 0.92 4.79
C LEU A 23 9.07 -0.46 4.30
N VAL A 24 7.77 -0.61 4.07
CA VAL A 24 7.15 -1.89 3.75
C VAL A 24 6.99 -2.05 2.24
N THR A 25 5.90 -1.54 1.67
CA THR A 25 5.61 -1.50 0.23
C THR A 25 4.26 -0.81 -0.01
N PRO A 26 4.08 -0.13 -1.16
CA PRO A 26 2.77 0.38 -1.58
C PRO A 26 1.68 -0.71 -1.69
N ILE A 27 2.06 -1.97 -1.94
CA ILE A 27 1.10 -3.11 -2.01
C ILE A 27 0.37 -3.24 -0.68
N PHE A 28 1.14 -3.26 0.41
CA PHE A 28 0.62 -3.36 1.78
C PHE A 28 -0.30 -2.18 2.10
N SER A 29 0.16 -0.96 1.83
CA SER A 29 -0.64 0.24 2.10
C SER A 29 -1.93 0.28 1.27
N SER A 30 -1.89 -0.19 0.03
CA SER A 30 -3.09 -0.29 -0.82
C SER A 30 -4.10 -1.31 -0.32
N PHE A 31 -3.64 -2.42 0.27
CA PHE A 31 -4.52 -3.41 0.92
C PHE A 31 -5.30 -2.80 2.10
N TYR A 32 -4.67 -1.96 2.91
CA TYR A 32 -5.39 -1.28 3.99
C TYR A 32 -6.35 -0.19 3.52
N LEU A 33 -6.03 0.48 2.41
CA LEU A 33 -6.98 1.40 1.77
C LEU A 33 -8.16 0.66 1.14
N PHE A 34 -7.94 -0.55 0.61
CA PHE A 34 -9.03 -1.43 0.17
C PHE A 34 -9.95 -1.79 1.36
N ASN A 35 -9.39 -2.16 2.50
CA ASN A 35 -10.16 -2.44 3.72
C ASN A 35 -10.93 -1.21 4.22
N ASN A 36 -10.35 -0.01 4.13
CA ASN A 36 -11.07 1.23 4.41
C ASN A 36 -12.27 1.41 3.47
N ALA A 37 -12.06 1.21 2.17
CA ALA A 37 -13.11 1.34 1.16
C ALA A 37 -14.23 0.28 1.34
N GLN A 38 -13.89 -0.93 1.81
CA GLN A 38 -14.88 -1.94 2.20
C GLN A 38 -15.74 -1.47 3.37
N LYS A 39 -15.12 -0.95 4.44
CA LYS A 39 -15.86 -0.43 5.60
C LYS A 39 -16.80 0.73 5.24
N LEU A 40 -16.47 1.48 4.19
CA LEU A 40 -17.27 2.58 3.68
C LEU A 40 -18.27 2.16 2.59
N ASN A 41 -18.34 0.87 2.25
CA ASN A 41 -19.13 0.32 1.14
C ASN A 41 -18.90 1.07 -0.18
N ASP A 42 -17.66 1.52 -0.41
CA ASP A 42 -17.29 2.33 -1.58
C ASP A 42 -16.64 1.45 -2.67
N ILE A 43 -17.47 0.96 -3.59
CA ILE A 43 -17.08 -0.01 -4.62
C ILE A 43 -16.01 0.55 -5.57
N GLU A 44 -16.12 1.83 -5.94
CA GLU A 44 -15.18 2.45 -6.87
C GLU A 44 -13.79 2.57 -6.24
N ARG A 45 -13.72 2.93 -4.96
CA ARG A 45 -12.44 2.94 -4.24
C ARG A 45 -11.88 1.55 -3.98
N GLN A 46 -12.73 0.57 -3.74
CA GLN A 46 -12.30 -0.82 -3.63
C GLN A 46 -11.61 -1.28 -4.93
N LYS A 47 -12.21 -1.00 -6.09
CA LYS A 47 -11.58 -1.28 -7.40
C LYS A 47 -10.25 -0.54 -7.54
N LYS A 48 -10.20 0.76 -7.23
CA LYS A 48 -8.95 1.55 -7.33
C LYS A 48 -7.84 0.97 -6.45
N ALA A 49 -8.15 0.65 -5.19
CA ALA A 49 -7.19 0.05 -4.26
C ALA A 49 -6.67 -1.30 -4.79
N ARG A 50 -7.57 -2.15 -5.28
CA ARG A 50 -7.24 -3.45 -5.88
C ARG A 50 -6.33 -3.29 -7.10
N ASN A 51 -6.61 -2.32 -7.96
CA ASN A 51 -5.77 -2.05 -9.14
C ASN A 51 -4.33 -1.66 -8.72
N TRP A 52 -4.17 -0.87 -7.65
CA TRP A 52 -2.83 -0.54 -7.14
C TRP A 52 -2.10 -1.73 -6.52
N ILE A 53 -2.82 -2.65 -5.86
CA ILE A 53 -2.25 -3.91 -5.36
C ILE A 53 -1.73 -4.74 -6.54
N ILE A 54 -2.55 -4.93 -7.58
CA ILE A 54 -2.19 -5.69 -8.79
C ILE A 54 -0.99 -5.04 -9.48
N ALA A 55 -1.02 -3.71 -9.68
CA ALA A 55 0.09 -2.98 -10.27
C ALA A 55 1.38 -3.14 -9.46
N GLY A 56 1.30 -3.13 -8.13
CA GLY A 56 2.47 -3.33 -7.27
C GLY A 56 3.07 -4.73 -7.41
N PHE A 57 2.25 -5.77 -7.46
CA PHE A 57 2.74 -7.13 -7.74
C PHE A 57 3.34 -7.25 -9.15
N ALA A 58 2.71 -6.63 -10.17
CA ALA A 58 3.24 -6.62 -11.52
C ALA A 58 4.62 -5.94 -11.59
N ILE A 59 4.79 -4.79 -10.92
CA ILE A 59 6.08 -4.11 -10.82
C ILE A 59 7.10 -4.96 -10.05
N TRP A 60 6.72 -5.63 -8.95
CA TRP A 60 7.63 -6.51 -8.22
C TRP A 60 8.11 -7.70 -9.07
N ILE A 61 7.22 -8.33 -9.83
CA ILE A 61 7.56 -9.42 -10.76
C ILE A 61 8.50 -8.90 -11.84
N LEU A 62 8.17 -7.76 -12.46
CA LEU A 62 9.01 -7.14 -13.50
C LEU A 62 10.39 -6.77 -12.96
N SER A 63 10.48 -6.16 -11.77
CA SER A 63 11.74 -5.85 -11.10
C SER A 63 12.58 -7.11 -10.84
N THR A 64 11.95 -8.21 -10.42
CA THR A 64 12.65 -9.49 -10.21
C THR A 64 13.14 -10.08 -11.54
N PHE A 65 12.32 -10.05 -12.58
CA PHE A 65 12.70 -10.48 -13.93
C PHE A 65 13.89 -9.66 -14.48
N CYS A 66 13.87 -8.34 -14.30
CA CYS A 66 14.98 -7.47 -14.68
C CYS A 66 16.25 -7.78 -13.89
N ALA A 67 16.15 -8.10 -12.60
CA ALA A 67 17.30 -8.46 -11.78
C ALA A 67 17.98 -9.76 -12.26
N ILE A 68 17.20 -10.74 -12.72
CA ILE A 68 17.72 -12.00 -13.30
C ILE A 68 18.43 -11.76 -14.63
N ASN A 69 17.79 -11.03 -15.55
CA ASN A 69 18.30 -10.87 -16.92
C ASN A 69 19.38 -9.78 -17.05
N PHE A 70 19.43 -8.83 -16.11
CA PHE A 70 20.35 -7.69 -16.12
C PHE A 70 20.99 -7.47 -14.74
N PRO A 71 21.76 -8.45 -14.21
CA PRO A 71 22.26 -8.42 -12.83
C PRO A 71 23.18 -7.23 -12.52
N ASN A 72 23.84 -6.66 -13.54
CA ASN A 72 24.71 -5.49 -13.38
C ASN A 72 23.95 -4.15 -13.48
N ASN A 73 22.64 -4.16 -13.74
CA ASN A 73 21.83 -2.95 -13.92
C ASN A 73 20.87 -2.73 -12.74
N ASN A 74 21.45 -2.46 -11.57
CA ASN A 74 20.68 -2.13 -10.36
C ASN A 74 19.82 -0.87 -10.52
N GLY A 75 20.21 0.06 -11.41
CA GLY A 75 19.46 1.28 -11.70
C GLY A 75 18.07 0.99 -12.29
N LEU A 76 17.97 0.00 -13.18
CA LEU A 76 16.70 -0.41 -13.78
C LEU A 76 15.73 -0.98 -12.74
N VAL A 77 16.20 -1.93 -11.92
CA VAL A 77 15.39 -2.60 -10.89
C VAL A 77 14.93 -1.63 -9.80
N ASN A 78 15.84 -0.80 -9.29
CA ASN A 78 15.53 0.19 -8.27
C ASN A 78 14.65 1.32 -8.83
N GLY A 79 14.90 1.72 -10.08
CA GLY A 79 14.16 2.76 -10.78
C GLY A 79 12.68 2.41 -10.94
N LEU A 80 12.35 1.19 -11.38
CA LEU A 80 10.96 0.73 -11.52
C LEU A 80 10.19 0.83 -10.20
N SER A 81 10.80 0.34 -9.12
CA SER A 81 10.19 0.34 -7.79
C SER A 81 10.02 1.76 -7.23
N LEU A 82 11.00 2.63 -7.46
CA LEU A 82 10.96 4.03 -7.05
C LEU A 82 9.89 4.82 -7.81
N TRP A 83 9.85 4.69 -9.14
CA TRP A 83 8.84 5.37 -9.97
C TRP A 83 7.44 4.92 -9.61
N TYR A 84 7.24 3.62 -9.38
CA TYR A 84 5.96 3.10 -8.91
C TYR A 84 5.54 3.74 -7.58
N LEU A 85 6.44 3.84 -6.59
CA LEU A 85 6.17 4.49 -5.30
C LEU A 85 5.75 5.96 -5.48
N ILE A 86 6.47 6.73 -6.31
CA ILE A 86 6.16 8.15 -6.59
C ILE A 86 4.78 8.28 -7.23
N ILE A 87 4.55 7.54 -8.31
CA ILE A 87 3.29 7.57 -9.06
C ILE A 87 2.12 7.17 -8.16
N TRP A 88 2.27 6.09 -7.40
CA TRP A 88 1.27 5.61 -6.45
C TRP A 88 0.93 6.66 -5.38
N TYR A 89 1.95 7.33 -4.82
CA TYR A 89 1.74 8.35 -3.80
C TYR A 89 0.89 9.52 -4.32
N PHE A 90 1.28 10.08 -5.46
CA PHE A 90 0.60 11.25 -6.03
C PHE A 90 -0.77 10.91 -6.62
N ALA A 91 -0.89 9.79 -7.35
CA ALA A 91 -2.12 9.42 -8.05
C ALA A 91 -3.17 8.74 -7.16
N TYR A 92 -2.77 8.20 -6.00
CA TYR A 92 -3.68 7.48 -5.12
C TYR A 92 -3.75 8.02 -3.70
N ILE A 93 -2.66 7.97 -2.95
CA ILE A 93 -2.65 8.32 -1.52
C ILE A 93 -3.17 9.72 -1.28
N ARG A 94 -2.68 10.70 -2.06
CA ARG A 94 -3.05 12.11 -1.89
C ARG A 94 -4.56 12.32 -2.03
N HIS A 95 -5.17 11.71 -3.04
CA HIS A 95 -6.61 11.79 -3.27
C HIS A 95 -7.41 11.10 -2.17
N GLU A 96 -6.91 9.96 -1.67
CA GLU A 96 -7.58 9.21 -0.61
C GLU A 96 -7.56 9.96 0.73
N ALA A 97 -6.43 10.59 1.07
CA ALA A 97 -6.29 11.43 2.26
C ALA A 97 -7.26 12.62 2.24
N GLN A 98 -7.36 13.31 1.10
CA GLN A 98 -8.29 14.42 0.91
C GLN A 98 -9.74 13.95 1.02
N HIS A 99 -10.06 12.82 0.40
CA HIS A 99 -11.43 12.32 0.41
C HIS A 99 -11.91 11.91 1.80
N ILE A 100 -11.10 11.14 2.55
CA ILE A 100 -11.48 10.74 3.92
C ILE A 100 -11.68 11.98 4.80
N LYS A 101 -10.81 12.99 4.67
CA LYS A 101 -10.93 14.25 5.41
C LYS A 101 -12.22 15.00 5.06
N GLN A 102 -12.58 15.08 3.78
CA GLN A 102 -13.79 15.79 3.32
C GLN A 102 -15.08 15.04 3.67
N ARG A 103 -15.11 13.71 3.50
CA ARG A 103 -16.30 12.88 3.70
C ARG A 103 -16.62 12.62 5.16
N LEU A 104 -15.59 12.45 6.00
CA LEU A 104 -15.77 12.00 7.38
C LEU A 104 -15.40 13.05 8.43
N GLY A 105 -14.60 14.06 8.09
CA GLY A 105 -14.27 15.16 9.00
C GLY A 105 -13.87 14.67 10.41
N GLN A 106 -14.65 15.06 11.42
CA GLN A 106 -14.45 14.67 12.82
C GLN A 106 -15.04 13.30 13.21
N HIS A 107 -15.79 12.65 12.32
CA HIS A 107 -16.39 11.33 12.56
C HIS A 107 -15.40 10.17 12.28
N TYR A 108 -14.18 10.52 11.87
CA TYR A 108 -13.07 9.60 11.65
C TYR A 108 -12.24 9.40 12.93
N VAL A 109 -12.01 8.14 13.32
CA VAL A 109 -11.05 7.80 14.37
C VAL A 109 -9.94 6.92 13.80
N GLY A 110 -8.69 7.32 14.04
CA GLY A 110 -7.52 6.54 13.68
C GLY A 110 -7.34 5.30 14.56
N HIS A 111 -6.64 4.29 14.04
CA HIS A 111 -6.23 3.13 14.82
C HIS A 111 -5.21 3.49 15.92
N SER A 112 -5.21 2.71 17.00
CA SER A 112 -4.31 2.89 18.14
C SER A 112 -2.86 2.55 17.79
N LYS A 113 -1.91 3.02 18.61
CA LYS A 113 -0.47 2.74 18.41
C LYS A 113 -0.15 1.24 18.41
N LYS A 114 -0.83 0.44 19.25
CA LYS A 114 -0.64 -1.02 19.31
C LYS A 114 -1.05 -1.70 18.01
N GLU A 115 -2.17 -1.28 17.42
CA GLU A 115 -2.64 -1.81 16.14
C GLU A 115 -1.71 -1.45 14.99
N TRP A 116 -1.19 -0.21 14.98
CA TRP A 116 -0.15 0.19 14.05
C TRP A 116 1.12 -0.65 14.17
N PHE A 117 1.58 -0.92 15.40
CA PHE A 117 2.75 -1.74 15.62
C PHE A 117 2.60 -3.16 15.04
N ILE A 118 1.45 -3.79 15.27
CA ILE A 118 1.12 -5.11 14.68
C ILE A 118 1.14 -5.03 13.15
N LEU A 119 0.52 -3.99 12.57
CA LEU A 119 0.53 -3.79 11.12
C LEU A 119 1.94 -3.67 10.55
N ILE A 120 2.80 -2.89 11.20
CA ILE A 120 4.16 -2.69 10.73
C ILE A 120 4.93 -4.01 10.76
N ILE A 121 4.77 -4.83 11.80
CA ILE A 121 5.39 -6.16 11.87
C ILE A 121 4.91 -7.04 10.72
N ILE A 122 3.59 -7.12 10.50
CA ILE A 122 3.01 -7.90 9.39
C ILE A 122 3.57 -7.41 8.05
N GLY A 123 3.63 -6.09 7.86
CA GLY A 123 4.18 -5.46 6.68
C GLY A 123 5.66 -5.81 6.47
N LEU A 124 6.47 -5.72 7.52
CA LEU A 124 7.88 -6.10 7.48
C LEU A 124 8.06 -7.58 7.14
N CYS A 125 7.32 -8.47 7.78
CA CYS A 125 7.35 -9.91 7.45
C CYS A 125 6.99 -10.15 5.98
N PHE A 126 5.95 -9.48 5.47
CA PHE A 126 5.57 -9.56 4.06
C PHE A 126 6.68 -9.04 3.14
N ARG A 127 7.32 -7.92 3.50
CA ARG A 127 8.44 -7.35 2.73
C ARG A 127 9.65 -8.29 2.71
N LEU A 128 10.01 -8.86 3.84
CA LEU A 128 11.09 -9.83 3.96
C LEU A 128 10.80 -11.10 3.16
N LEU A 129 9.54 -11.56 3.15
CA LEU A 129 9.13 -12.69 2.32
C LEU A 129 9.31 -12.41 0.83
N LEU A 130 8.89 -11.23 0.34
CA LEU A 130 9.10 -10.85 -1.06
C LEU A 130 10.59 -10.78 -1.41
N ILE A 131 11.43 -10.23 -0.52
CA ILE A 131 12.88 -10.17 -0.71
C ILE A 131 13.47 -11.58 -0.77
N PHE A 132 13.09 -12.45 0.17
CA PHE A 132 13.55 -13.84 0.20
C PHE A 132 13.18 -14.58 -1.10
N ILE A 133 11.93 -14.45 -1.56
CA ILE A 133 11.48 -15.05 -2.82
C ILE A 133 12.30 -14.49 -4.00
N SER A 134 12.51 -13.17 -4.08
CA SER A 134 13.30 -12.58 -5.15
C SER A 134 14.76 -13.10 -5.14
N ILE A 135 15.41 -13.16 -3.97
CA ILE A 135 16.79 -13.68 -3.86
C ILE A 135 16.84 -15.15 -4.25
N PHE A 136 15.91 -15.96 -3.75
CA PHE A 136 15.83 -17.38 -4.08
C PHE A 136 15.66 -17.59 -5.59
N LEU A 137 14.72 -16.86 -6.21
CA LEU A 137 14.53 -16.91 -7.66
C LEU A 137 15.78 -16.48 -8.42
N ILE A 138 16.43 -15.38 -8.02
CA ILE A 138 17.66 -14.92 -8.64
C ILE A 138 18.77 -15.97 -8.51
N SER A 139 18.86 -16.69 -7.39
CA SER A 139 19.89 -17.72 -7.18
C SER A 139 19.71 -18.99 -8.02
N LEU A 140 18.53 -19.19 -8.62
CA LEU A 140 18.25 -20.34 -9.47
C LEU A 140 18.67 -20.15 -10.95
N PHE A 141 19.02 -18.93 -11.35
CA PHE A 141 19.38 -18.55 -12.72
C PHE A 141 20.79 -17.94 -12.76
#